data_AF-A0A842L5E5-F1
#
_entry.id   AF-A0A842L5E5-F1
#
_cell.length_a   1.000
_cell.length_b   1.000
_cell.length_c   1.000
_cell.angle_alpha   90.00
_cell.angle_beta   90.00
_cell.angle_gamma   90.00
#
_symmetry.space_group_name_H-M   'P 1'
#
loop_
_entity.id
_entity.type
_entity.pdbx_description
1 polymer ?
#
loop_
_entity_poly.entity_id
_entity_poly.type
_entity_poly.pdbx_seq_one_letter_code
_entity_poly.pdbx_strand_id
1 'polypeptide(L)' 'KATINIIRDYEIVEKWKVHLLDEVHGILKCPNPNCITNKREPVETRFYVINREPVILRCHFCERLMGEDEIESQF' A
#
# COMPACT_ATOMS: atom_id res chain seq x y z
N LYS A 1 -6.97 1.65 13.82
CA LYS A 1 -8.01 1.35 12.79
C LYS A 1 -8.73 2.65 12.46
N ALA A 2 -8.87 2.99 11.18
CA ALA A 2 -9.45 4.25 10.71
C ALA A 2 -10.85 4.05 10.09
N THR A 3 -11.64 5.12 10.06
CA THR A 3 -12.98 5.17 9.45
C THR A 3 -13.07 6.43 8.60
N ILE A 4 -13.62 6.32 7.39
CA ILE A 4 -13.89 7.46 6.51
C ILE A 4 -15.35 7.87 6.72
N ASN A 5 -15.59 9.10 7.14
CA ASN A 5 -16.96 9.65 7.28
C ASN A 5 -17.26 10.55 6.08
N ILE A 6 -18.39 10.32 5.41
CA ILE A 6 -18.87 11.19 4.34
C ILE A 6 -19.89 12.16 4.96
N ILE A 7 -19.62 13.46 4.89
CA ILE A 7 -20.47 14.52 5.46
C ILE A 7 -21.10 15.32 4.32
N ARG A 8 -22.42 15.54 4.39
CA ARG A 8 -23.19 16.41 3.50
C ARG A 8 -24.17 17.22 4.33
N ASP A 9 -24.31 18.51 4.04
CA ASP A 9 -25.21 19.41 4.77
C ASP A 9 -25.00 19.37 6.30
N TYR A 10 -23.73 19.29 6.73
CA TYR A 10 -23.30 19.16 8.13
C TYR A 10 -23.72 17.86 8.84
N GLU A 11 -24.31 16.90 8.14
CA GLU A 11 -24.69 15.60 8.67
C GLU A 11 -23.81 14.46 8.12
N ILE A 12 -23.56 13.44 8.96
CA ILE A 12 -22.81 12.24 8.54
C ILE A 12 -23.78 11.31 7.81
N VAL A 13 -23.65 11.24 6.49
CA VAL A 13 -24.52 10.42 5.66
C VAL A 13 -24.01 8.98 5.54
N GLU A 14 -22.69 8.75 5.59
CA GLU A 14 -22.09 7.42 5.48
C GLU A 14 -20.82 7.26 6.31
N LYS A 15 -20.55 6.03 6.77
CA LYS A 15 -19.31 5.65 7.48
C LYS A 15 -18.71 4.40 6.87
N TRP A 16 -17.53 4.53 6.27
CA TRP A 16 -16.83 3.43 5.61
C TRP A 16 -15.66 2.94 6.47
N LYS A 17 -15.56 1.62 6.66
CA LYS A 17 -14.39 1.00 7.28
C LYS A 17 -13.27 0.91 6.24
N VAL A 18 -12.06 1.28 6.63
CA VAL A 18 -10.88 1.18 5.76
C VAL A 18 -10.43 -0.27 5.69
N HIS A 19 -10.29 -0.79 4.47
CA HIS A 19 -9.78 -2.12 4.19
C HIS A 19 -8.59 -2.02 3.24
N LEU A 20 -7.61 -2.91 3.42
CA LEU A 20 -6.48 -3.01 2.50
C LEU A 20 -6.94 -3.68 1.20
N LEU A 21 -6.71 -2.98 0.08
CA LEU A 21 -7.00 -3.45 -1.28
C LEU A 21 -6.15 -4.69 -1.63
N ASP A 22 -6.44 -5.36 -2.74
CA ASP A 22 -5.61 -6.47 -3.24
C ASP A 22 -4.26 -6.00 -3.80
N GLU A 23 -4.16 -4.72 -4.17
CA GLU A 23 -2.95 -4.11 -4.71
C GLU A 23 -2.72 -2.70 -4.16
N VAL A 24 -1.44 -2.33 -4.05
CA VAL A 24 -0.98 -1.00 -3.63
C VAL A 24 -0.07 -0.43 -4.72
N HIS A 25 -0.33 0.81 -5.13
CA HIS A 25 0.35 1.47 -6.25
C HIS A 25 0.92 2.81 -5.81
N GLY A 26 2.17 3.10 -6.16
CA GLY A 26 2.80 4.43 -6.03
C GLY A 26 3.07 4.95 -4.61
N ILE A 27 2.53 4.31 -3.57
CA ILE A 27 2.62 4.79 -2.18
C ILE A 27 3.91 4.33 -1.48
N LEU A 28 4.36 3.10 -1.76
CA LEU A 28 5.52 2.47 -1.11
C LEU A 28 6.69 2.34 -2.06
N LYS A 29 7.92 2.48 -1.57
CA LYS A 29 9.16 2.16 -2.29
C LYS A 29 9.52 0.68 -2.13
N CYS A 30 10.13 0.10 -3.16
CA CYS A 30 10.66 -1.27 -3.06
C CYS A 30 11.96 -1.27 -2.23
N PRO A 31 12.12 -2.17 -1.25
CA PRO A 31 13.33 -2.21 -0.43
C PRO A 31 14.50 -2.89 -1.15
N ASN A 32 14.25 -3.48 -2.34
CA ASN A 32 15.30 -3.98 -3.21
C ASN A 32 15.93 -2.82 -4.00
N PRO A 33 17.18 -2.40 -3.71
CA PRO A 33 17.84 -1.29 -4.41
C PRO A 33 18.07 -1.55 -5.90
N ASN A 34 17.99 -2.82 -6.33
CA ASN A 34 18.12 -3.24 -7.72
C ASN A 34 16.77 -3.37 -8.44
N CYS A 35 15.64 -3.12 -7.77
CA CYS A 35 14.34 -3.12 -8.41
C CYS A 35 14.25 -2.00 -9.46
N ILE A 36 13.59 -2.31 -10.60
CA ILE A 36 13.37 -1.37 -11.71
C ILE A 36 12.66 -0.09 -11.25
N THR A 37 11.78 -0.20 -10.26
CA THR A 37 11.03 0.93 -9.67
C THR A 37 11.89 1.93 -8.90
N ASN A 38 13.12 1.56 -8.56
CA ASN A 38 14.08 2.43 -7.87
C ASN A 38 15.12 3.03 -8.83
N LYS A 39 15.00 2.75 -10.13
CA LYS A 39 15.86 3.31 -11.18
C LYS A 39 15.14 4.47 -11.88
N ARG A 40 15.80 5.10 -12.86
CA ARG A 40 15.24 6.22 -13.65
C ARG A 40 14.30 5.72 -14.74
N GLU A 41 13.41 4.81 -14.38
CA GLU A 41 12.44 4.21 -15.28
C GLU A 41 11.08 4.85 -15.05
N PRO A 42 10.27 5.10 -16.09
CA PRO A 42 8.98 5.74 -15.97
C PRO A 42 7.90 4.74 -15.50
N VAL A 43 8.15 4.06 -14.38
CA VAL A 43 7.24 3.07 -13.78
C VAL A 43 6.99 3.37 -12.31
N GLU A 44 5.74 3.27 -11.87
CA GLU A 44 5.37 3.37 -10.46
C GLU A 44 5.52 2.02 -9.76
N THR A 45 5.70 2.06 -8.44
CA THR A 45 5.72 0.85 -7.63
C THR A 45 4.36 0.20 -7.62
N ARG A 46 4.33 -1.14 -7.72
CA ARG A 46 3.12 -1.95 -7.63
C ARG A 46 3.39 -3.13 -6.73
N PHE A 47 2.49 -3.35 -5.76
CA PHE A 47 2.57 -4.44 -4.80
C PHE A 47 1.26 -5.20 -4.75
N TYR A 48 1.36 -6.53 -4.65
CA TYR A 48 0.23 -7.41 -4.36
C TYR A 48 0.15 -7.68 -2.86
N VAL A 49 -1.06 -7.67 -2.31
CA VAL A 49 -1.32 -8.05 -0.92
C VAL A 49 -1.46 -9.56 -0.84
N ILE A 50 -0.44 -10.23 -0.30
CA ILE A 50 -0.40 -11.68 -0.16
C ILE A 50 -1.06 -12.11 1.15
N ASN A 51 -0.89 -11.31 2.20
CA ASN A 51 -1.56 -11.50 3.47
C ASN A 51 -1.94 -10.13 4.06
N ARG A 52 -3.06 -10.07 4.79
CA ARG A 52 -3.58 -8.86 5.44
C ARG A 52 -3.32 -8.84 6.94
N GLU A 53 -3.15 -10.00 7.57
CA GLU A 53 -2.88 -10.12 9.01
C GLU A 53 -1.96 -11.34 9.26
N PRO A 54 -0.63 -11.15 9.43
CA PRO A 54 0.11 -9.89 9.28
C PRO A 54 0.16 -9.42 7.82
N VAL A 55 0.39 -8.12 7.60
CA VAL A 55 0.48 -7.56 6.24
C VAL A 55 1.75 -8.06 5.56
N ILE A 56 1.59 -8.72 4.42
CA ILE A 56 2.70 -9.14 3.56
C ILE A 56 2.40 -8.66 2.15
N LEU A 57 3.32 -7.85 1.62
CA LEU A 57 3.25 -7.30 0.28
C LEU A 57 4.29 -7.98 -0.62
N ARG A 58 3.94 -8.25 -1.87
CA ARG A 58 4.87 -8.76 -2.89
C ARG A 58 5.04 -7.74 -4.01
N CYS A 59 6.27 -7.32 -4.27
CA CYS A 59 6.56 -6.43 -5.39
C CYS A 59 6.18 -7.10 -6.71
N HIS A 60 5.44 -6.40 -7.58
CA HIS A 60 5.08 -6.88 -8.91
C HIS A 60 6.30 -7.11 -9.81
N PHE A 61 7.40 -6.36 -9.60
CA PHE A 61 8.54 -6.35 -10.51
C PHE A 61 9.67 -7.30 -10.11
N CYS A 62 10.12 -7.24 -8.84
CA CYS A 62 11.24 -8.05 -8.38
C CYS A 62 10.81 -9.21 -7.47
N GLU A 63 9.51 -9.40 -7.27
CA GLU A 63 8.88 -10.45 -6.45
C GLU A 63 9.29 -10.48 -4.97
N ARG A 64 10.13 -9.54 -4.52
CA ARG A 64 10.52 -9.43 -3.12
C ARG A 64 9.30 -9.21 -2.23
N LEU A 65 9.26 -9.95 -1.12
CA LEU A 65 8.30 -9.78 -0.05
C LEU A 65 8.70 -8.64 0.87
N MET A 66 7.71 -7.92 1.36
CA MET A 66 7.82 -6.81 2.29
C MET A 66 6.84 -7.05 3.45
N GLY A 67 7.36 -7.02 4.67
CA GLY A 67 6.57 -7.16 5.90
C GLY A 67 6.16 -5.81 6.50
N GLU A 68 5.38 -5.85 7.59
CA GLU A 68 4.86 -4.67 8.29
C GLU A 68 5.97 -3.71 8.75
N ASP A 69 7.05 -4.20 9.35
CA ASP A 69 8.19 -3.38 9.79
C ASP A 69 8.83 -2.56 8.64
N GLU A 70 8.96 -3.18 7.46
CA GLU A 70 9.49 -2.54 6.25
C GLU A 70 8.50 -1.52 5.64
N ILE A 71 7.20 -1.65 5.92
CA ILE A 71 6.17 -0.67 5.53
C ILE A 71 6.21 0.52 6.47
N GLU A 72 6.24 0.27 7.78
CA GLU A 72 6.24 1.32 8.81
C GLU A 72 7.47 2.22 8.70
N SER A 73 8.66 1.65 8.42
CA SER A 73 9.89 2.42 8.25
C SER A 73 9.91 3.42 7.08
N GLN A 74 8.90 3.43 6.21
CA GLN A 74 8.78 4.38 5.10
C GLN A 74 7.97 5.63 5.42
N PHE A 75 7.38 5.70 6.62
CA PHE A 75 6.59 6.83 7.13
C PHE A 75 7.25 7.43 8.38
#